data_AF-A0AAV3P5A0-F1
#
_entry.id   AF-A0AAV3P5A0-F1
#
_cell.length_a   1.000
_cell.length_b   1.000
_cell.length_c   1.000
_cell.angle_alpha   90.00
_cell.angle_beta   90.00
_cell.angle_gamma   90.00
#
_symmetry.space_group_name_H-M   'P 1'
#
loop_
_entity.id
_entity.type
_entity.pdbx_description
1 polymer ?
#
loop_
_entity_poly.entity_id
_entity_poly.type
_entity_poly.pdbx_seq_one_letter_code
_entity_poly.pdbx_strand_id
1 'polypeptide(L)'
;METIVQVPYGATVKLMLGSLERNLLPDVIIRRLTRLLLASRLRSGYKSSSEKQLSDLLQFVNSLKEMPIAIQTDAAKSQHYELPTSFFKLVLGKHFKYRLTFDPRLSMGSYIDNTCNSFMLKYNASCL
;
A
#
# COMPACT_ATOMS: atom_id res chain seq x y z
N MET A 1 25.30 15.87 -2.61
CA MET A 1 24.15 16.50 -1.94
C MET A 1 23.09 15.48 -1.49
N GLU A 2 23.43 14.18 -1.39
CA GLU A 2 22.48 13.11 -0.99
C GLU A 2 22.47 12.89 0.54
N THR A 3 23.60 13.10 1.22
CA THR A 3 23.81 12.73 2.63
C THR A 3 23.18 13.71 3.63
N ILE A 4 23.02 14.99 3.26
CA ILE A 4 22.50 16.03 4.18
C ILE A 4 20.99 15.89 4.41
N VAL A 5 20.24 15.36 3.43
CA VAL A 5 18.77 15.17 3.54
C VAL A 5 18.42 13.82 4.17
N GLN A 6 19.30 12.83 4.09
CA GLN A 6 19.06 11.49 4.63
C GLN A 6 18.99 11.43 6.17
N VAL A 7 19.83 12.22 6.86
CA VAL A 7 19.86 12.27 8.33
C VAL A 7 18.56 12.84 8.94
N PRO A 8 18.06 14.02 8.52
CA PRO A 8 16.81 14.54 9.05
C PRO A 8 15.59 13.71 8.63
N TYR A 9 15.62 13.11 7.43
CA TYR A 9 14.57 12.18 6.98
C TYR A 9 14.51 10.93 7.87
N GLY A 10 15.65 10.29 8.11
CA GLY A 10 15.72 9.10 8.96
C GLY A 10 15.28 9.35 10.40
N ALA A 11 15.66 10.49 10.98
CA ALA A 11 15.22 10.87 12.33
C ALA A 11 13.70 11.10 12.38
N THR A 12 13.15 11.81 11.39
CA THR A 12 11.70 12.08 11.30
C THR A 12 10.90 10.79 11.15
N VAL A 13 11.34 9.87 10.28
CA VAL A 13 10.68 8.57 10.07
C VAL A 13 10.70 7.74 11.35
N LYS A 14 11.82 7.69 12.07
CA LYS A 14 11.91 6.96 13.35
C LYS A 14 10.96 7.52 14.41
N LEU A 15 10.87 8.84 14.52
CA LEU A 15 9.94 9.48 15.47
C LEU A 15 8.47 9.22 15.11
N MET A 16 8.13 9.28 13.82
CA MET A 16 6.78 8.99 13.35
C MET A 16 6.40 7.53 13.56
N LEU A 17 7.33 6.60 13.27
CA LEU A 17 7.13 5.17 13.50
C LEU A 17 6.96 4.86 15.00
N GLY A 18 7.83 5.41 15.86
CA GLY A 18 7.71 5.23 17.31
C GLY A 18 6.42 5.81 17.89
N SER A 19 5.88 6.88 17.29
CA SER A 19 4.57 7.43 17.68
C SER A 19 3.41 6.54 17.24
N LEU A 20 3.52 5.91 16.08
CA LEU A 20 2.54 4.94 15.56
C LEU A 20 2.51 3.66 16.41
N GLU A 21 3.68 3.11 16.76
CA GLU A 21 3.81 1.91 17.62
C GLU A 21 3.19 2.12 19.00
N ARG A 22 3.21 3.36 19.51
CA ARG A 22 2.62 3.75 20.80
C ARG A 22 1.14 4.14 20.71
N ASN A 23 0.49 3.99 19.55
CA ASN A 23 -0.89 4.39 19.30
C ASN A 23 -1.21 5.86 19.63
N LEU A 24 -0.21 6.75 19.49
CA LEU A 24 -0.38 8.18 19.80
C LEU A 24 -1.06 8.97 18.67
N LEU A 25 -1.21 8.36 17.49
CA LEU A 25 -1.77 8.99 16.31
C LEU A 25 -3.26 8.62 16.14
N PRO A 26 -4.18 9.61 16.12
CA PRO A 26 -5.58 9.38 15.76
C PRO A 26 -5.74 8.70 14.39
N ASP A 27 -6.72 7.81 14.26
CA ASP A 27 -7.02 7.07 13.02
C ASP A 27 -7.22 8.01 11.80
N VAL A 28 -7.86 9.17 12.00
CA VAL A 28 -8.09 10.16 10.95
C VAL A 28 -6.76 10.64 10.33
N ILE A 29 -5.72 10.80 11.16
CA ILE A 29 -4.38 11.22 10.71
C ILE A 29 -3.72 10.09 9.95
N ILE A 30 -3.73 8.86 10.48
CA ILE A 30 -3.17 7.68 9.82
C ILE A 30 -3.81 7.52 8.44
N ARG A 31 -5.14 7.55 8.36
CA ARG A 31 -5.89 7.46 7.10
C ARG A 31 -5.56 8.60 6.14
N ARG A 32 -5.27 9.81 6.62
CA ARG A 32 -4.88 10.93 5.76
C ARG A 32 -3.48 10.73 5.19
N LEU A 33 -2.52 10.35 6.03
CA LEU A 33 -1.13 10.10 5.63
C LEU A 33 -1.04 8.94 4.63
N THR A 34 -1.72 7.83 4.88
CA THR A 34 -1.78 6.70 3.94
C THR A 34 -2.30 7.13 2.58
N ARG A 35 -3.37 7.95 2.52
CA ARG A 35 -3.87 8.48 1.24
C ARG A 35 -2.87 9.39 0.54
N LEU A 36 -2.09 10.19 1.27
CA LEU A 36 -1.04 11.04 0.68
C LEU A 36 0.11 10.21 0.11
N LEU A 37 0.51 9.13 0.77
CA LEU A 37 1.54 8.21 0.27
C LEU A 37 1.05 7.47 -0.98
N LEU A 38 -0.19 6.97 -0.96
CA LEU A 38 -0.81 6.35 -2.13
C LEU A 38 -0.92 7.35 -3.29
N ALA A 39 -1.32 8.61 -3.01
CA ALA A 39 -1.36 9.68 -4.01
C ALA A 39 -0.02 9.92 -4.68
N SER A 40 1.03 10.04 -3.88
CA SER A 40 2.40 10.24 -4.36
C SER A 40 2.84 9.05 -5.22
N ARG A 41 2.54 7.82 -4.78
CA ARG A 41 2.86 6.61 -5.53
C ARG A 41 2.14 6.57 -6.87
N LEU A 42 0.84 6.88 -6.91
CA LEU A 42 0.07 6.94 -8.15
C LEU A 42 0.66 7.97 -9.13
N ARG A 43 0.98 9.18 -8.67
CA ARG A 43 1.61 10.20 -9.52
C ARG A 43 2.98 9.77 -10.05
N SER A 44 3.76 9.04 -9.26
CA SER A 44 5.06 8.52 -9.72
C SER A 44 4.94 7.39 -10.74
N GLY A 45 3.87 6.59 -10.62
CA GLY A 45 3.61 5.40 -11.43
C GLY A 45 2.92 5.68 -12.76
N TYR A 46 2.06 6.70 -12.84
CA TYR A 46 1.42 7.10 -14.09
C TYR A 46 2.36 7.97 -14.94
N LYS A 47 2.53 7.58 -16.21
CA LYS A 47 3.27 8.33 -17.21
C LYS A 47 2.32 9.13 -18.11
N SER A 48 2.88 10.13 -18.78
CA SER A 48 2.11 11.07 -19.61
C SER A 48 1.57 10.47 -20.92
N SER A 49 2.11 9.34 -21.40
CA SER A 49 1.58 8.64 -22.58
C SER A 49 1.59 7.13 -22.41
N SER A 50 0.70 6.47 -23.17
CA SER A 50 0.51 5.02 -23.23
C SER A 50 1.79 4.28 -23.57
N GLU A 51 2.59 4.81 -24.49
CA GLU A 51 3.81 4.16 -24.99
C GLU A 51 4.86 4.09 -23.89
N LYS A 52 5.00 5.17 -23.11
CA LYS A 52 5.92 5.21 -21.95
C LYS A 52 5.46 4.30 -20.82
N GLN A 53 4.14 4.24 -20.58
CA GLN A 53 3.58 3.32 -19.59
C GLN A 53 3.86 1.86 -19.96
N LEU A 54 3.69 1.53 -21.25
CA LEU A 54 3.98 0.19 -21.77
C LEU A 54 5.47 -0.13 -21.71
N SER A 55 6.36 0.81 -22.09
CA SER A 55 7.81 0.57 -22.03
C SER A 55 8.28 0.29 -20.60
N ASP A 56 7.79 1.06 -19.62
CA ASP A 56 8.12 0.84 -18.20
C ASP A 56 7.60 -0.52 -17.70
N LEU A 57 6.39 -0.92 -18.11
CA LEU A 57 5.83 -2.23 -17.79
C LEU A 57 6.68 -3.36 -18.38
N LEU A 58 7.09 -3.24 -19.66
CA LEU A 58 7.94 -4.24 -20.30
C LEU A 58 9.31 -4.32 -19.64
N GLN A 59 9.90 -3.19 -19.27
CA GLN A 59 11.15 -3.14 -18.52
C GLN A 59 11.03 -3.85 -17.17
N PHE A 60 9.92 -3.62 -16.44
CA PHE A 60 9.64 -4.30 -15.18
C PHE A 60 9.41 -5.82 -15.35
N VAL A 61 8.70 -6.23 -16.39
CA VAL A 61 8.51 -7.67 -16.69
C VAL A 61 9.83 -8.35 -17.02
N ASN A 62 10.70 -7.69 -17.80
CA ASN A 62 12.01 -8.24 -18.13
C ASN A 62 12.91 -8.35 -16.89
N SER A 63 12.89 -7.36 -16.00
CA SER A 63 13.65 -7.47 -14.74
C SER A 63 13.15 -8.60 -13.84
N LEU A 64 11.83 -8.83 -13.77
CA LEU A 64 11.26 -9.95 -13.01
C LEU A 64 11.66 -11.32 -13.56
N LYS A 65 11.83 -11.46 -14.89
CA LYS A 65 12.28 -12.72 -15.51
C LYS A 65 13.72 -13.09 -15.16
N GLU A 66 14.54 -12.09 -14.86
CA GLU A 66 15.94 -12.28 -14.46
C GLU A 66 16.07 -12.57 -12.95
N MET A 67 15.01 -12.33 -12.17
CA MET A 67 15.00 -12.56 -10.73
C MET A 67 14.71 -14.02 -10.38
N PRO A 68 15.25 -14.54 -9.26
CA PRO A 68 14.91 -15.87 -8.78
C PRO A 68 13.42 -15.93 -8.36
N ILE A 69 12.83 -17.13 -8.44
CA ILE A 69 11.40 -17.38 -8.16
C ILE A 69 10.96 -16.81 -6.80
N ALA A 70 11.84 -16.87 -5.80
CA ALA A 70 11.61 -16.24 -4.51
C ALA A 70 12.91 -15.71 -3.93
N ILE A 71 12.86 -14.47 -3.46
CA ILE A 71 13.94 -13.82 -2.72
C ILE A 71 13.53 -13.84 -1.25
N GLN A 72 14.43 -14.24 -0.35
CA GLN A 72 14.21 -14.22 1.11
C GLN A 72 12.98 -15.03 1.59
N THR A 73 12.86 -16.28 1.11
CA THR A 73 11.76 -17.19 1.48
C THR A 73 11.58 -17.38 2.97
N ASP A 74 12.67 -17.47 3.74
CA ASP A 74 12.59 -17.81 5.16
C ASP A 74 12.27 -16.59 6.04
N ALA A 75 12.72 -15.39 5.66
CA ALA A 75 12.36 -14.15 6.35
C ALA A 75 10.86 -13.83 6.16
N ALA A 76 10.29 -14.11 4.99
CA ALA A 76 8.87 -13.93 4.73
C ALA A 76 7.99 -14.86 5.58
N LYS A 77 8.44 -16.10 5.85
CA LYS A 77 7.74 -17.05 6.74
C LYS A 77 7.69 -16.53 8.16
N SER A 78 8.85 -16.17 8.72
CA SER A 78 8.97 -15.74 10.13
C SER A 78 8.24 -14.42 10.43
N GLN A 79 8.19 -13.48 9.48
CA GLN A 79 7.58 -12.16 9.70
C GLN A 79 6.04 -12.14 9.55
N HIS A 80 5.43 -13.11 8.85
CA HIS A 80 4.03 -13.01 8.45
C HIS A 80 3.14 -14.25 8.67
N TYR A 81 3.70 -15.46 8.78
CA TYR A 81 2.89 -16.69 8.80
C TYR A 81 2.92 -17.46 10.12
N GLU A 82 3.83 -17.13 11.04
CA GLU A 82 4.01 -17.84 12.30
C GLU A 82 3.30 -17.15 13.48
N LEU A 83 1.99 -16.91 13.33
CA LEU A 83 1.15 -16.42 14.42
C LEU A 83 0.31 -17.56 15.03
N PRO A 84 0.04 -17.53 16.35
CA PRO A 84 -0.83 -18.53 16.98
C PRO A 84 -2.22 -18.57 16.33
N THR A 85 -2.76 -19.77 16.12
CA THR A 85 -4.09 -19.95 15.51
C THR A 85 -5.22 -19.26 16.31
N SER A 86 -5.03 -19.08 17.62
CA SER A 86 -5.95 -18.32 18.47
C SER A 86 -6.10 -16.85 18.04
N PHE A 87 -5.04 -16.22 17.53
CA PHE A 87 -5.11 -14.85 17.01
C PHE A 87 -6.00 -14.77 15.77
N PHE A 88 -5.85 -15.71 14.83
CA PHE A 88 -6.68 -15.75 13.62
C PHE A 88 -8.16 -16.00 13.93
N LYS A 89 -8.50 -16.66 15.04
CA LYS A 89 -9.91 -16.82 15.50
C LYS A 89 -10.54 -15.51 15.91
N LEU A 90 -9.75 -14.57 16.42
CA LEU A 90 -10.22 -13.28 16.90
C LEU A 90 -10.37 -12.27 15.76
N VAL A 91 -9.44 -12.31 14.78
CA VAL A 91 -9.36 -11.30 13.72
C VAL A 91 -10.05 -11.74 12.43
N LEU A 92 -10.09 -13.04 12.12
CA LEU A 92 -10.70 -13.56 10.90
C LEU A 92 -12.08 -14.17 11.18
N GLY A 93 -12.97 -14.07 10.20
CA GLY A 93 -14.31 -14.68 10.28
C GLY A 93 -14.28 -16.21 10.28
N LYS A 94 -15.47 -16.84 10.33
CA LYS A 94 -15.70 -18.30 10.46
C LYS A 94 -14.80 -19.21 9.60
N HIS A 95 -14.38 -18.74 8.42
CA HIS A 95 -13.60 -19.53 7.46
C HIS A 95 -12.10 -19.21 7.45
N PHE A 96 -11.60 -18.40 8.39
CA PHE A 96 -10.20 -17.96 8.46
C PHE A 96 -9.65 -17.43 7.12
N LYS A 97 -10.52 -16.77 6.34
CA LYS A 97 -10.16 -16.28 5.02
C LYS A 97 -9.32 -15.01 5.17
N TYR A 98 -8.01 -15.17 5.03
CA TYR A 98 -7.06 -14.05 4.90
C TYR A 98 -6.93 -13.61 3.43
N ARG A 99 -8.07 -13.33 2.80
CA ARG A 99 -8.20 -12.85 1.40
C ARG A 99 -9.45 -11.98 1.28
N LEU A 100 -9.55 -11.24 0.18
CA LEU A 100 -10.74 -10.44 -0.16
C LEU A 100 -12.01 -11.29 -0.08
N THR A 101 -13.04 -10.74 0.54
CA THR A 101 -14.37 -11.34 0.65
C THR A 101 -15.36 -10.48 -0.10
N PHE A 102 -16.22 -11.12 -0.89
CA PHE A 102 -17.30 -10.47 -1.61
C PHE A 102 -18.54 -10.40 -0.69
N ASP A 103 -19.08 -9.19 -0.47
CA ASP A 103 -20.36 -9.00 0.20
C ASP A 103 -21.41 -8.53 -0.83
N PRO A 104 -22.39 -9.38 -1.20
CA PRO A 104 -23.41 -9.04 -2.17
C PRO A 104 -24.40 -7.96 -1.70
N ARG A 105 -24.37 -7.58 -0.41
CA ARG A 105 -25.27 -6.54 0.16
C ARG A 105 -24.67 -5.14 0.13
N LEU A 106 -23.37 -5.02 -0.12
CA LEU A 106 -22.71 -3.73 -0.34
C LEU A 106 -22.90 -3.35 -1.79
N SER A 107 -23.79 -2.39 -2.07
CA SER A 107 -23.85 -1.79 -3.41
C SER A 107 -22.49 -1.13 -3.71
N MET A 108 -21.92 -1.43 -4.88
CA MET A 108 -20.61 -0.95 -5.33
C MET A 108 -20.43 0.57 -5.29
N GLY A 109 -21.51 1.37 -5.18
CA GLY A 109 -21.44 2.84 -5.06
C GLY A 109 -21.13 3.35 -3.66
N SER A 110 -21.59 2.67 -2.60
CA SER A 110 -21.58 3.24 -1.24
C SER A 110 -20.20 3.42 -0.60
N TYR A 111 -19.17 2.69 -1.05
CA TYR A 111 -17.79 2.82 -0.55
C TYR A 111 -16.88 3.67 -1.45
N ILE A 112 -17.23 3.85 -2.73
CA ILE A 112 -16.40 4.53 -3.73
C ILE A 112 -16.77 6.03 -3.84
N ASP A 113 -18.02 6.41 -3.55
CA ASP A 113 -18.55 7.70 -3.99
C ASP A 113 -18.00 8.95 -3.27
N ASN A 114 -17.48 8.86 -2.06
CA ASN A 114 -16.95 10.05 -1.35
C ASN A 114 -15.41 10.18 -1.35
N THR A 115 -14.67 9.10 -1.63
CA THR A 115 -13.19 9.13 -1.49
C THR A 115 -12.45 9.06 -2.82
N CYS A 116 -12.95 8.28 -3.79
CA CYS A 116 -12.36 8.22 -5.12
C CYS A 116 -12.70 9.47 -5.95
N ASN A 117 -13.96 9.92 -5.94
CA ASN A 117 -14.35 11.11 -6.71
C ASN A 117 -13.58 12.38 -6.28
N SER A 118 -13.43 12.63 -4.97
CA SER A 118 -12.64 13.79 -4.48
C SER A 118 -11.15 13.70 -4.83
N PHE A 119 -10.61 12.49 -4.96
CA PHE A 119 -9.20 12.26 -5.29
C PHE A 119 -8.93 12.33 -6.80
N MET A 120 -9.82 11.77 -7.62
CA MET A 120 -9.75 11.78 -9.08
C MET A 120 -9.98 13.18 -9.65
N LEU A 121 -10.96 13.93 -9.10
CA LEU A 121 -11.24 15.33 -9.48
C LEU A 121 -10.07 16.28 -9.14
N LYS A 122 -9.28 15.98 -8.10
CA LYS A 122 -8.17 16.84 -7.68
C LYS A 122 -6.85 16.55 -8.41
N TYR A 123 -6.69 15.37 -9.01
CA TYR A 123 -5.42 14.92 -9.60
C TYR A 123 -5.50 14.47 -11.06
N ASN A 124 -6.63 14.68 -11.73
CA ASN A 124 -6.82 14.46 -13.17
C ASN A 124 -6.28 13.09 -13.66
N ALA A 125 -6.53 12.06 -12.85
CA ALA A 125 -6.24 10.69 -13.22
C ALA A 125 -7.55 10.06 -13.70
N SER A 126 -7.58 9.56 -14.94
CA SER A 126 -8.71 8.81 -15.48
C SER A 126 -8.60 7.34 -15.10
N CYS A 127 -9.68 6.75 -14.57
CA CYS A 127 -9.81 5.29 -14.49
C CYS A 127 -10.07 4.79 -15.91
N LEU A 128 -9.18 3.93 -16.41
CA LEU A 128 -9.52 2.92 -17.42
C LEU A 128 -9.79 1.60 -16.69
#